data_AF-A0A382P8R3-F1
#
_entry.id   AF-A0A382P8R3-F1
#
_cell.length_a   1.000
_cell.length_b   1.000
_cell.length_c   1.000
_cell.angle_alpha   90.00
_cell.angle_beta   90.00
_cell.angle_gamma   90.00
#
_symmetry.space_group_name_H-M   'P 1'
#
loop_
_entity.id
_entity.type
_entity.pdbx_description
1 polymer ?
#
loop_
_entity_poly.entity_id
_entity_poly.type
_entity_poly.pdbx_seq_one_letter_code
_entity_poly.pdbx_strand_id
1 'polypeptide(L)'
;MNDSTKSFLAATLAFFAVTYLGVRFAFGPAMGMEYASDAMFNQEVTALLGSLISIAFFVYAIGMVGDVDKTARVIALSQIVLVDVYYVINGERGITAAAMSAVILLVGWTLAGKAYSHFSGGESSESSSTAATE
;
A
#
# COMPACT_ATOMS: atom_id res chain seq x y z
N MET A 1 -5.76 8.16 -21.10
CA MET A 1 -5.48 6.94 -20.29
C MET A 1 -6.80 6.27 -19.97
N ASN A 2 -6.86 4.94 -20.08
CA ASN A 2 -8.02 4.17 -19.62
C ASN A 2 -8.11 4.21 -18.08
N ASP A 3 -9.30 3.96 -17.53
CA ASP A 3 -9.56 4.12 -16.09
C ASP A 3 -8.81 3.09 -15.24
N SER A 4 -8.52 1.91 -15.79
CA SER A 4 -7.65 0.91 -15.18
C SER A 4 -6.22 1.43 -14.97
N THR A 5 -5.64 2.12 -15.96
CA THR A 5 -4.28 2.69 -15.84
C THR A 5 -4.27 3.84 -14.84
N LYS A 6 -5.30 4.71 -14.83
CA LYS A 6 -5.42 5.78 -13.83
C LYS A 6 -5.50 5.22 -12.41
N SER A 7 -6.33 4.20 -12.19
CA SER A 7 -6.50 3.54 -10.90
C SER A 7 -5.22 2.89 -10.39
N PHE A 8 -4.50 2.20 -11.29
CA PHE A 8 -3.21 1.59 -10.98
C PHE A 8 -2.17 2.64 -10.56
N LEU A 9 -2.03 3.72 -11.34
CA LEU A 9 -1.07 4.79 -11.05
C LEU A 9 -1.43 5.54 -9.77
N ALA A 10 -2.71 5.83 -9.55
CA ALA A 10 -3.17 6.51 -8.33
C ALA A 10 -2.90 5.67 -7.08
N ALA A 11 -3.20 4.37 -7.12
CA ALA A 11 -2.89 3.45 -6.03
C ALA A 11 -1.38 3.31 -5.79
N THR A 12 -0.59 3.23 -6.86
CA THR A 12 0.88 3.20 -6.79
C THR A 12 1.43 4.45 -6.12
N LEU A 13 0.98 5.64 -6.53
CA LEU A 13 1.45 6.89 -5.97
C LEU A 13 1.05 7.04 -4.50
N ALA A 14 -0.18 6.67 -4.15
CA ALA A 14 -0.66 6.71 -2.77
C ALA A 14 0.14 5.76 -1.86
N PHE A 15 0.35 4.52 -2.30
CA PHE A 15 1.12 3.54 -1.55
C PHE A 15 2.60 3.94 -1.44
N PHE A 16 3.19 4.42 -2.54
CA PHE A 16 4.56 4.93 -2.57
C PHE A 16 4.74 6.08 -1.59
N ALA A 17 3.87 7.09 -1.61
CA ALA A 17 3.99 8.23 -0.72
C ALA A 17 4.00 7.82 0.75
N VAL A 18 3.08 6.94 1.16
CA VAL A 18 2.99 6.46 2.55
C VAL A 18 4.19 5.62 2.92
N THR A 19 4.56 4.64 2.09
CA THR A 19 5.65 3.72 2.40
C THR A 19 7.00 4.43 2.36
N TYR A 20 7.26 5.29 1.37
CA TYR A 20 8.49 6.05 1.27
C TYR A 20 8.67 6.99 2.48
N LEU A 21 7.66 7.81 2.80
CA LEU A 21 7.73 8.74 3.92
C LEU A 21 7.76 8.02 5.27
N GLY A 22 6.90 7.01 5.43
CA GLY A 22 6.84 6.20 6.64
C GLY A 22 8.17 5.47 6.89
N VAL A 23 8.77 4.91 5.84
CA VAL A 23 10.08 4.26 5.97
C VAL A 23 11.16 5.28 6.28
N ARG A 24 11.20 6.40 5.55
CA ARG A 24 12.25 7.42 5.72
C ARG A 24 12.24 8.07 7.10
N PHE A 25 11.07 8.38 7.64
CA PHE A 25 10.94 9.22 8.83
C PHE A 25 10.51 8.47 10.10
N ALA A 26 9.98 7.25 9.98
CA ALA A 26 9.55 6.46 11.14
C ALA A 26 10.25 5.10 11.24
N PHE A 27 10.14 4.26 10.22
CA PHE A 27 10.65 2.88 10.30
C PHE A 27 12.18 2.80 10.26
N GLY A 28 12.83 3.50 9.33
CA GLY A 28 14.28 3.51 9.18
C GLY A 28 15.00 3.98 10.46
N PRO A 29 14.63 5.13 11.05
CA PRO A 29 15.15 5.55 12.34
C PRO A 29 14.92 4.55 13.48
N ALA A 30 13.78 3.83 13.47
CA ALA A 30 13.49 2.80 14.47
C ALA A 30 14.29 1.49 14.27
N MET A 31 14.78 1.23 13.05
CA MET A 31 15.65 0.08 12.73
C MET A 31 17.13 0.34 13.05
N GLY A 32 17.56 1.61 13.07
CA GLY A 32 18.93 2.00 13.42
C GLY A 32 19.87 2.12 12.21
N MET A 33 21.17 2.33 12.49
CA MET A 33 22.16 2.77 11.48
C MET A 33 22.47 1.76 10.38
N GLU A 34 22.22 0.47 10.61
CA GLU A 34 22.47 -0.61 9.64
C GLU A 34 21.27 -0.84 8.70
N TYR A 35 20.17 -0.10 8.88
CA TYR A 35 19.00 -0.27 8.07
C TYR A 35 19.31 -0.04 6.57
N ALA A 36 19.03 -1.08 5.77
CA ALA A 36 19.16 -1.07 4.33
C ALA A 36 20.59 -0.79 3.78
N SER A 37 21.64 -1.07 4.57
CA SER A 37 23.04 -0.91 4.14
C SER A 37 23.39 -1.75 2.90
N ASP A 38 22.77 -2.93 2.77
CA ASP A 38 22.99 -3.87 1.67
C ASP A 38 21.89 -3.81 0.59
N ALA A 39 21.10 -2.73 0.57
CA ALA A 39 20.04 -2.59 -0.43
C ALA A 39 20.62 -2.49 -1.84
N MET A 40 20.05 -3.26 -2.78
CA MET A 40 20.48 -3.30 -4.18
C MET A 40 20.35 -1.95 -4.90
N PHE A 41 19.41 -1.10 -4.46
CA PHE A 41 19.20 0.24 -5.00
C PHE A 41 19.13 1.26 -3.86
N ASN A 42 19.22 2.55 -4.22
CA ASN A 42 18.91 3.62 -3.28
C ASN A 42 17.45 3.52 -2.78
N GLN A 43 17.16 4.23 -1.70
CA GLN A 43 15.87 4.14 -1.02
C GLN A 43 14.71 4.57 -1.91
N GLU A 44 14.90 5.60 -2.72
CA GLU A 44 13.88 6.16 -3.61
C GLU A 44 13.46 5.16 -4.69
N VAL A 45 14.44 4.53 -5.34
CA VAL A 45 14.22 3.51 -6.37
C VAL A 45 13.62 2.24 -5.74
N THR A 46 14.15 1.81 -4.59
CA THR A 46 13.62 0.65 -3.86
C THR A 46 12.15 0.84 -3.48
N ALA A 47 11.79 2.01 -2.94
CA ALA A 47 10.41 2.31 -2.57
C ALA A 47 9.48 2.36 -3.79
N LEU A 48 9.93 2.96 -4.91
CA LEU A 48 9.13 3.04 -6.13
C LEU A 48 8.88 1.67 -6.75
N LEU A 49 9.94 0.87 -6.93
CA LEU A 49 9.83 -0.49 -7.46
C LEU A 49 9.01 -1.39 -6.54
N GLY A 50 9.24 -1.31 -5.24
CA GLY A 50 8.46 -2.04 -4.24
C GLY A 50 6.97 -1.68 -4.30
N SER A 51 6.65 -0.40 -4.50
CA SER A 51 5.26 0.06 -4.63
C SER A 51 4.60 -0.43 -5.92
N LEU A 52 5.32 -0.38 -7.06
CA LEU A 52 4.82 -0.89 -8.34
C LEU A 52 4.49 -2.38 -8.27
N ILE A 53 5.40 -3.19 -7.69
CA ILE A 53 5.19 -4.63 -7.53
C ILE A 53 4.03 -4.90 -6.57
N SER A 54 3.97 -4.18 -5.45
CA SER A 54 2.91 -4.33 -4.44
C SER A 54 1.54 -4.02 -5.03
N ILE A 55 1.41 -2.95 -5.82
CA ILE A 55 0.14 -2.58 -6.44
C ILE A 55 -0.23 -3.48 -7.61
N ALA A 56 0.74 -3.98 -8.38
CA ALA A 56 0.46 -5.01 -9.38
C ALA A 56 -0.14 -6.27 -8.73
N PHE A 57 0.44 -6.73 -7.61
CA PHE A 57 -0.10 -7.83 -6.82
C PHE A 57 -1.48 -7.51 -6.25
N PHE A 58 -1.69 -6.28 -5.75
CA PHE A 58 -2.98 -5.84 -5.23
C PHE A 58 -4.09 -5.90 -6.26
N VAL A 59 -3.86 -5.38 -7.47
CA VAL A 59 -4.84 -5.41 -8.57
C VAL A 59 -5.16 -6.85 -8.95
N TYR A 60 -4.15 -7.72 -9.03
CA TYR A 60 -4.35 -9.15 -9.22
C TYR A 60 -5.21 -9.77 -8.12
N ALA A 61 -4.93 -9.45 -6.85
CA ALA A 61 -5.67 -9.96 -5.70
C ALA A 61 -7.12 -9.46 -5.65
N ILE A 62 -7.39 -8.22 -6.07
CA ILE A 62 -8.77 -7.70 -6.22
C ILE A 62 -9.56 -8.57 -7.19
N GLY A 63 -8.95 -9.00 -8.30
CA GLY A 63 -9.60 -9.90 -9.27
C GLY A 63 -10.01 -11.26 -8.69
N MET A 64 -9.32 -11.73 -7.63
CA MET A 64 -9.66 -12.99 -6.94
C MET A 64 -10.68 -12.81 -5.82
N VAL A 65 -10.57 -11.71 -5.06
CA VAL A 65 -11.39 -11.47 -3.87
C VAL A 65 -12.71 -10.77 -4.22
N GLY A 66 -12.73 -9.97 -5.27
CA GLY A 66 -13.90 -9.20 -5.72
C GLY A 66 -14.21 -7.96 -4.87
N ASP A 67 -13.36 -7.61 -3.90
CA ASP A 67 -13.61 -6.52 -2.96
C ASP A 67 -12.28 -5.83 -2.60
N VAL A 68 -12.17 -4.55 -2.98
CA VAL A 68 -10.94 -3.75 -2.84
C VAL A 68 -10.54 -3.58 -1.37
N ASP A 69 -11.50 -3.25 -0.51
CA ASP A 69 -11.26 -2.96 0.90
C ASP A 69 -10.89 -4.24 1.67
N LYS A 70 -11.58 -5.36 1.38
CA LYS A 70 -11.21 -6.66 1.95
C LYS A 70 -9.82 -7.06 1.49
N THR A 71 -9.50 -6.90 0.21
CA THR A 71 -8.17 -7.21 -0.33
C THR A 71 -7.09 -6.42 0.40
N ALA A 72 -7.27 -5.10 0.54
CA ALA A 72 -6.31 -4.23 1.21
C ALA A 72 -6.07 -4.65 2.66
N ARG A 73 -7.14 -4.95 3.41
CA ARG A 73 -7.04 -5.43 4.79
C ARG A 73 -6.35 -6.79 4.90
N VAL A 74 -6.69 -7.74 4.02
CA VAL A 74 -6.08 -9.08 4.04
C VAL A 74 -4.58 -8.98 3.78
N ILE A 75 -4.14 -8.18 2.82
CA ILE A 75 -2.71 -8.00 2.54
C ILE A 75 -2.00 -7.32 3.71
N ALA A 76 -2.57 -6.21 4.23
CA ALA A 76 -1.98 -5.50 5.35
C ALA A 76 -1.80 -6.40 6.58
N LEU A 77 -2.86 -7.12 6.97
CA LEU A 77 -2.83 -8.02 8.12
C LEU A 77 -1.87 -9.19 7.90
N SER A 78 -1.80 -9.73 6.67
CA SER A 78 -0.85 -10.79 6.34
C SER A 78 0.59 -10.32 6.48
N GLN A 79 0.92 -9.12 6.01
CA GLN A 79 2.27 -8.56 6.16
C GLN A 79 2.59 -8.27 7.64
N ILE A 80 1.65 -7.76 8.42
CA ILE A 80 1.85 -7.55 9.86
C ILE A 80 2.16 -8.87 10.56
N VAL A 81 1.39 -9.93 10.28
CA VAL A 81 1.64 -11.24 10.91
C VAL A 81 2.98 -11.82 10.46
N LEU A 82 3.26 -11.84 9.15
CA LEU A 82 4.41 -12.54 8.58
C LEU A 82 5.73 -11.78 8.66
N VAL A 83 5.69 -10.45 8.70
CA VAL A 83 6.90 -9.61 8.62
C VAL A 83 7.14 -8.86 9.92
N ASP A 84 6.09 -8.44 10.63
CA ASP A 84 6.25 -7.71 11.89
C ASP A 84 6.26 -8.67 13.08
N VAL A 85 5.18 -9.43 13.28
CA VAL A 85 5.04 -10.31 14.43
C VAL A 85 6.06 -11.44 14.39
N TYR A 86 6.18 -12.12 13.23
CA TYR A 86 7.11 -13.23 13.08
C TYR A 86 8.56 -12.81 13.35
N TYR A 87 9.00 -11.66 12.82
CA TYR A 87 10.38 -11.19 13.02
C TYR A 87 10.62 -10.70 14.45
N VAL A 88 9.63 -10.12 15.12
CA VAL A 88 9.74 -9.77 16.55
C VAL A 88 9.92 -11.02 17.41
N ILE A 89 9.12 -12.07 17.16
CA ILE A 89 9.21 -13.32 17.93
C ILE A 89 10.56 -14.01 17.70
N ASN A 90 11.11 -13.92 16.50
CA ASN A 90 12.41 -14.49 16.17
C ASN A 90 13.61 -13.63 16.59
N GLY A 91 13.37 -12.44 17.16
CA GLY A 91 14.44 -11.52 17.57
C GLY A 91 15.14 -10.80 16.42
N GLU A 92 14.57 -10.84 15.21
CA GLU A 92 15.10 -10.19 14.00
C GLU A 92 14.64 -8.73 13.85
N ARG A 93 13.62 -8.31 14.60
CA ARG A 93 13.06 -6.96 14.56
C ARG A 93 12.66 -6.46 15.94
N GLY A 94 13.00 -5.21 16.25
CA GLY A 94 12.54 -4.55 17.48
C GLY A 94 11.04 -4.23 17.45
N ILE A 95 10.38 -4.30 18.61
CA ILE A 95 8.92 -4.08 18.73
C ILE A 95 8.49 -2.68 18.23
N THR A 96 9.32 -1.66 18.46
CA THR A 96 9.06 -0.30 18.00
C THR A 96 9.05 -0.22 16.47
N ALA A 97 10.05 -0.82 15.80
CA ALA A 97 10.11 -0.86 14.34
C ALA A 97 8.93 -1.64 13.75
N ALA A 98 8.58 -2.77 14.36
CA ALA A 98 7.41 -3.56 13.97
C ALA A 98 6.10 -2.76 14.10
N ALA A 99 5.90 -2.04 15.22
CA ALA A 99 4.73 -1.19 15.40
C ALA A 99 4.64 -0.06 14.36
N MET A 100 5.78 0.58 14.04
CA MET A 100 5.82 1.60 12.98
C MET A 100 5.48 1.00 11.61
N SER A 101 6.02 -0.18 11.29
CA SER A 101 5.71 -0.87 10.03
C SER A 101 4.22 -1.21 9.94
N ALA A 102 3.63 -1.75 11.01
CA ALA A 102 2.21 -2.09 11.03
C ALA A 102 1.32 -0.88 10.74
N VAL A 103 1.62 0.28 11.33
CA VAL A 103 0.89 1.53 11.05
C VAL A 103 1.07 1.95 9.58
N ILE A 104 2.30 1.92 9.06
CA ILE A 104 2.60 2.25 7.65
C ILE A 104 1.82 1.34 6.70
N LEU A 105 1.77 0.03 6.98
CA LEU A 105 1.06 -0.95 6.17
C LEU A 105 -0.46 -0.72 6.20
N LEU A 106 -1.05 -0.52 7.39
CA LEU A 106 -2.49 -0.26 7.52
C LEU A 106 -2.88 1.01 6.76
N VAL A 107 -2.13 2.10 6.93
CA VAL A 107 -2.40 3.37 6.25
C VAL A 107 -2.15 3.25 4.75
N GLY A 108 -1.04 2.63 4.35
CA GLY A 108 -0.62 2.48 2.97
C GLY A 108 -1.64 1.68 2.15
N TRP A 109 -2.04 0.52 2.65
CA TRP A 109 -3.03 -0.32 1.96
C TRP A 109 -4.42 0.32 1.93
N THR A 110 -4.83 0.99 3.01
CA THR A 110 -6.12 1.71 3.03
C THR A 110 -6.15 2.84 2.00
N LEU A 111 -5.07 3.62 1.89
CA LEU A 111 -4.99 4.71 0.91
C LEU A 111 -4.85 4.18 -0.53
N ALA A 112 -4.11 3.10 -0.73
CA ALA A 112 -4.03 2.44 -2.04
C ALA A 112 -5.40 1.94 -2.51
N GLY A 113 -6.16 1.28 -1.63
CA GLY A 113 -7.53 0.82 -1.92
C GLY A 113 -8.46 1.98 -2.28
N LYS A 114 -8.48 3.04 -1.47
CA LYS A 114 -9.30 4.24 -1.76
C LYS A 114 -8.92 4.91 -3.08
N ALA A 115 -7.63 5.08 -3.33
CA ALA A 115 -7.13 5.68 -4.57
C ALA A 115 -7.47 4.81 -5.79
N TYR A 116 -7.37 3.49 -5.67
CA TYR A 116 -7.77 2.56 -6.72
C TYR A 116 -9.28 2.69 -7.01
N SER A 117 -10.13 2.58 -5.99
CA SER A 117 -11.59 2.62 -6.13
C SER A 117 -12.11 3.94 -6.69
N HIS A 118 -11.49 5.07 -6.35
CA HIS A 118 -11.92 6.38 -6.82
C HIS A 118 -11.82 6.53 -8.34
N PHE A 119 -10.77 5.99 -8.94
CA PHE A 119 -10.56 6.08 -10.40
C PHE A 119 -11.06 4.86 -11.16
N SER A 120 -11.39 3.76 -10.47
CA SER A 120 -11.92 2.54 -11.11
C SER A 120 -13.43 2.60 -11.35
N GLY A 121 -14.13 3.49 -10.66
CA GLY A 121 -15.60 3.61 -10.67
C GLY A 121 -16.16 4.83 -11.43
N GLY A 122 -15.39 5.45 -12.32
CA GLY A 122 -15.72 6.69 -13.02
C GLY A 122 -16.95 6.72 -13.94
N GLU A 123 -17.87 5.76 -13.88
CA GLU A 123 -19.12 5.74 -14.66
C GLU A 123 -20.40 5.68 -13.81
N SER A 124 -20.35 5.52 -12.47
CA SER A 124 -21.58 5.33 -11.67
C SER A 124 -22.19 6.59 -11.07
N SER A 125 -21.61 7.78 -11.27
CA SER A 125 -22.09 9.02 -10.64
C SER A 125 -22.72 10.04 -11.60
N GLU A 126 -22.69 9.86 -12.92
CA GLU A 126 -23.26 10.83 -13.87
C GLU A 126 -24.70 10.51 -14.32
N SER A 127 -25.23 9.31 -14.04
CA SER A 127 -26.59 8.94 -14.47
C SER A 127 -27.71 9.29 -13.47
N SER A 128 -27.40 9.73 -12.25
CA SER A 128 -28.45 10.04 -11.24
C SER A 128 -28.88 11.51 -11.19
N SER A 129 -28.16 12.42 -11.86
CA SER A 129 -28.49 13.86 -11.85
C SER A 129 -29.40 14.29 -13.00
N THR A 130 -29.53 13.49 -14.06
CA THR A 130 -30.29 13.88 -15.27
C THR A 130 -31.71 13.31 -15.30
N ALA A 131 -32.04 12.37 -14.41
CA ALA A 131 -33.37 11.74 -14.33
C ALA A 131 -34.38 12.49 -13.44
N ALA A 132 -34.00 13.64 -12.85
CA ALA A 132 -34.88 14.44 -11.99
C ALA A 132 -35.48 15.68 -12.68
N THR A 133 -35.28 15.82 -14.00
CA THR A 133 -35.81 16.93 -14.81
C THR A 133 -36.35 16.44 -16.15
N GLU A 134 -37.39 15.60 -16.11
CA GLU A 134 -38.37 15.47 -17.20
C GLU A 134 -39.78 15.36 -16.60
#